data_AF-A0A9D8S4E0-F1
#
_entry.id   AF-A0A9D8S4E0-F1
#
_cell.length_a   1.000
_cell.length_b   1.000
_cell.length_c   1.000
_cell.angle_alpha   90.00
_cell.angle_beta   90.00
_cell.angle_gamma   90.00
#
_symmetry.space_group_name_H-M   'P 1'
#
loop_
_entity.id
_entity.type
_entity.pdbx_description
1 polymer ?
#
loop_
_entity_poly.entity_id
_entity_poly.type
_entity_poly.pdbx_seq_one_letter_code
_entity_poly.pdbx_strand_id
1 'polypeptide(L)'
;MFNVKISLFARTRELEHIIDRLHDKIIEMTMVFKEAVDIYLKERRSENYRQTSKKIKQIEHDSDKLRREIESRLYEQNLIPDMRGNILQLVENLDRVINLFDEVAHKFYIEQPDIPECYYEQLQTLVQQVSDCAENMAISSRAFFRDLVTLRDYSKKV
;
A
#
# COMPACT_ATOMS: atom_id res chain seq x y z
N MET A 1 -30.08 29.76 -17.64
CA MET A 1 -28.62 29.97 -17.57
C MET A 1 -28.08 28.90 -16.62
N PHE A 2 -27.40 27.87 -17.16
CA PHE A 2 -26.90 26.75 -16.38
C PHE A 2 -25.80 27.22 -15.42
N ASN A 3 -26.05 27.11 -14.12
CA ASN A 3 -25.09 27.45 -13.09
C ASN A 3 -24.17 26.22 -12.92
N VAL A 4 -23.11 26.14 -13.72
CA VAL A 4 -22.10 25.09 -13.57
C VAL A 4 -21.30 25.41 -12.31
N LYS A 5 -21.68 24.78 -11.19
CA LYS A 5 -20.80 24.66 -10.02
C LYS A 5 -19.61 23.80 -10.44
N ILE A 6 -18.54 24.44 -10.91
CA ILE A 6 -17.26 23.76 -11.14
C ILE A 6 -16.77 23.28 -9.78
N SER A 7 -16.88 21.98 -9.57
CA SER A 7 -16.62 21.33 -8.30
C SER A 7 -15.12 21.32 -8.00
N LEU A 8 -14.65 22.33 -7.26
CA LEU A 8 -13.39 22.26 -6.51
C LEU A 8 -13.36 21.03 -5.57
N PHE A 9 -14.53 20.50 -5.22
CA PHE A 9 -14.75 19.34 -4.37
C PHE A 9 -14.49 17.99 -5.06
N ALA A 10 -14.64 17.89 -6.38
CA ALA A 10 -14.49 16.62 -7.10
C ALA A 10 -13.02 16.18 -7.19
N ARG A 11 -12.11 17.13 -7.43
CA ARG A 11 -10.68 16.86 -7.65
C ARG A 11 -9.95 16.38 -6.39
N THR A 12 -10.40 16.84 -5.23
CA THR A 12 -9.84 16.40 -3.95
C THR A 12 -10.31 14.99 -3.59
N ARG A 13 -11.58 14.68 -3.89
CA ARG A 13 -12.13 13.34 -3.71
C ARG A 13 -11.43 12.31 -4.60
N GLU A 14 -11.01 12.71 -5.80
CA GLU A 14 -10.21 11.82 -6.66
C GLU A 14 -8.85 11.49 -6.03
N LEU A 15 -8.11 12.48 -5.52
CA LEU A 15 -6.83 12.24 -4.83
C LEU A 15 -7.02 11.38 -3.58
N GLU A 16 -8.02 11.69 -2.75
CA GLU A 16 -8.39 10.91 -1.57
C GLU A 16 -8.69 9.45 -1.94
N HIS A 17 -9.47 9.23 -3.00
CA HIS A 17 -9.82 7.89 -3.47
C HIS A 17 -8.59 7.11 -3.98
N ILE A 18 -7.65 7.76 -4.68
CA ILE A 18 -6.41 7.09 -5.13
C ILE A 18 -5.53 6.73 -3.93
N ILE A 19 -5.44 7.60 -2.92
CA ILE A 19 -4.73 7.33 -1.67
C ILE A 19 -5.39 6.17 -0.90
N ASP A 20 -6.72 6.17 -0.78
CA ASP A 20 -7.46 5.07 -0.13
C ASP A 20 -7.17 3.72 -0.83
N ARG A 21 -7.09 3.70 -2.17
CA ARG A 21 -6.70 2.52 -2.94
C ARG A 21 -5.27 2.07 -2.68
N LEU A 22 -4.33 3.00 -2.46
CA LEU A 22 -2.95 2.64 -2.08
C LEU A 22 -2.95 1.94 -0.71
N HIS A 23 -3.71 2.44 0.26
CA HIS A 23 -3.86 1.76 1.55
C HIS A 23 -4.52 0.38 1.40
N ASP A 24 -5.51 0.22 0.52
CA ASP A 24 -6.10 -1.10 0.23
C ASP A 24 -5.06 -2.08 -0.33
N LYS A 25 -4.12 -1.60 -1.16
CA LYS A 25 -3.03 -2.43 -1.68
C LYS A 25 -2.08 -2.92 -0.59
N ILE A 26 -1.84 -2.13 0.46
CA ILE A 26 -1.05 -2.58 1.61
C ILE A 26 -1.78 -3.73 2.32
N ILE A 27 -3.07 -3.57 2.59
CA ILE A 27 -3.88 -4.61 3.27
C ILE A 27 -3.98 -5.87 2.41
N GLU A 28 -4.15 -5.73 1.08
CA GLU A 28 -4.13 -6.84 0.15
C GLU A 28 -2.77 -7.57 0.17
N MET A 29 -1.67 -6.80 0.15
CA MET A 29 -0.31 -7.34 0.19
C MET A 29 -0.07 -8.16 1.46
N THR A 30 -0.46 -7.67 2.64
CA THR A 30 -0.22 -8.39 3.91
C THR A 30 -0.97 -9.71 3.97
N MET A 31 -2.20 -9.77 3.44
CA MET A 31 -2.98 -11.01 3.35
C MET A 31 -2.32 -12.03 2.42
N VAL A 32 -1.97 -11.62 1.21
CA VAL A 32 -1.37 -12.51 0.20
C VAL A 32 0.04 -12.96 0.62
N PHE A 33 0.79 -12.10 1.32
CA PHE A 33 2.11 -12.45 1.83
C PHE A 33 2.05 -13.51 2.94
N LYS A 34 1.10 -13.40 3.89
CA LYS A 34 0.83 -14.44 4.90
C LYS A 34 0.57 -15.79 4.22
N GLU A 35 -0.33 -15.80 3.23
CA GLU A 35 -0.65 -17.00 2.43
C GLU A 35 0.58 -17.56 1.72
N ALA A 36 1.41 -16.69 1.10
CA ALA A 36 2.61 -17.11 0.39
C ALA A 36 3.60 -17.84 1.29
N VAL A 37 3.85 -17.32 2.49
CA VAL A 37 4.77 -17.95 3.45
C VAL A 37 4.22 -19.29 3.93
N ASP A 38 2.93 -19.37 4.24
CA ASP A 38 2.29 -20.63 4.66
C ASP A 38 2.38 -21.71 3.58
N ILE A 39 2.14 -21.35 2.31
CA ILE A 39 2.29 -22.27 1.18
C ILE A 39 3.75 -22.71 1.06
N TYR A 40 4.71 -21.78 1.15
CA TYR A 40 6.12 -22.10 1.01
C TYR A 40 6.63 -23.06 2.11
N LEU A 41 6.19 -22.87 3.36
CA LEU A 41 6.58 -23.76 4.46
C LEU A 41 6.05 -25.20 4.25
N LYS A 42 4.87 -25.36 3.66
CA LYS A 42 4.23 -26.66 3.42
C LYS A 42 4.68 -27.33 2.12
N GLU A 43 4.84 -26.56 1.07
CA GLU A 43 4.97 -27.07 -0.31
C GLU A 43 6.28 -26.66 -0.99
N ARG A 44 7.13 -25.85 -0.33
CA ARG A 44 8.32 -25.21 -0.92
C ARG A 44 7.94 -24.42 -2.19
N ARG A 45 8.79 -24.44 -3.22
CA ARG A 45 8.56 -23.77 -4.51
C ARG A 45 7.56 -24.55 -5.38
N SER A 46 6.31 -24.61 -4.95
CA SER A 46 5.21 -25.23 -5.68
C SER A 46 4.59 -24.30 -6.73
N GLU A 47 3.71 -24.83 -7.58
CA GLU A 47 2.94 -24.00 -8.51
C GLU A 47 1.96 -23.07 -7.76
N ASN A 48 1.43 -23.50 -6.60
CA ASN A 48 0.63 -22.64 -5.72
C ASN A 48 1.46 -21.45 -5.23
N TYR A 49 2.68 -21.72 -4.75
CA TYR A 49 3.58 -20.65 -4.32
C TYR A 49 3.90 -19.68 -5.46
N ARG A 50 4.18 -20.22 -6.66
CA ARG A 50 4.44 -19.41 -7.86
C ARG A 50 3.25 -18.52 -8.22
N GLN A 51 2.03 -19.03 -8.12
CA GLN A 51 0.82 -18.24 -8.39
C GLN A 51 0.66 -17.12 -7.35
N THR A 52 0.84 -17.42 -6.07
CA THR A 52 0.73 -16.43 -5.00
C THR A 52 1.85 -15.38 -5.07
N SER A 53 3.08 -15.77 -5.38
CA SER A 53 4.21 -14.85 -5.64
C SER A 53 3.94 -13.93 -6.84
N LYS A 54 3.30 -14.42 -7.91
CA LYS A 54 2.86 -13.57 -9.02
C LYS A 54 1.77 -12.57 -8.60
N LYS A 55 0.85 -12.94 -7.71
CA LYS A 55 -0.15 -12.00 -7.17
C LYS A 55 0.53 -10.88 -6.38
N ILE A 56 1.49 -11.21 -5.51
CA ILE A 56 2.33 -10.24 -4.79
C ILE A 56 2.98 -9.27 -5.78
N LYS A 57 3.60 -9.78 -6.85
CA LYS A 57 4.23 -8.94 -7.86
C LYS A 57 3.25 -8.00 -8.56
N GLN A 58 2.03 -8.48 -8.82
CA GLN A 58 0.98 -7.66 -9.41
C GLN A 58 0.50 -6.55 -8.47
N ILE A 59 0.38 -6.84 -7.17
CA ILE A 59 0.01 -5.84 -6.15
C ILE A 59 1.08 -4.75 -6.05
N GLU A 60 2.36 -5.12 -6.05
CA GLU A 60 3.48 -4.17 -6.07
C GLU A 60 3.43 -3.25 -7.30
N HIS A 61 3.30 -3.84 -8.50
CA HIS A 61 3.19 -3.05 -9.73
C HIS A 61 2.00 -2.08 -9.73
N ASP A 62 0.85 -2.51 -9.19
CA ASP A 62 -0.32 -1.64 -9.11
C ASP A 62 -0.18 -0.56 -8.02
N SER A 63 0.53 -0.85 -6.92
CA SER A 63 0.90 0.15 -5.91
C SER A 63 1.79 1.23 -6.49
N ASP A 64 2.85 0.86 -7.21
CA ASP A 64 3.77 1.83 -7.80
C ASP A 64 3.07 2.74 -8.83
N LYS A 65 2.11 2.20 -9.59
CA LYS A 65 1.25 3.03 -10.45
C LYS A 65 0.42 4.04 -9.64
N LEU A 66 -0.20 3.63 -8.54
CA LEU A 66 -0.97 4.53 -7.68
C LEU A 66 -0.06 5.60 -7.06
N ARG A 67 1.14 5.24 -6.60
CA ARG A 67 2.16 6.18 -6.11
C ARG A 67 2.47 7.25 -7.15
N ARG A 68 2.81 6.84 -8.39
CA ARG A 68 3.11 7.77 -9.49
C ARG A 68 1.90 8.64 -9.87
N GLU A 69 0.69 8.09 -9.80
CA GLU A 69 -0.53 8.84 -10.05
C GLU A 69 -0.74 9.91 -8.97
N ILE A 70 -0.58 9.56 -7.68
CA ILE A 70 -0.64 10.51 -6.56
C ILE A 70 0.37 11.63 -6.73
N GLU A 71 1.62 11.28 -7.08
CA GLU A 71 2.68 12.26 -7.39
C GLU A 71 2.22 13.24 -8.47
N SER A 72 1.83 12.74 -9.65
CA SER A 72 1.39 13.59 -10.78
C SER A 72 0.27 14.53 -10.37
N ARG A 73 -0.73 14.04 -9.63
CA ARG A 73 -1.88 14.83 -9.18
C ARG A 73 -1.51 15.92 -8.18
N LEU A 74 -0.60 15.63 -7.26
CA LEU A 74 -0.09 16.61 -6.30
C LEU A 74 0.62 17.78 -7.00
N TYR A 75 1.37 17.51 -8.08
CA TYR A 75 2.04 18.54 -8.88
C TYR A 75 1.09 19.29 -9.82
N GLU A 76 0.21 18.60 -10.54
CA GLU A 76 -0.71 19.19 -11.53
C GLU A 76 -1.73 20.14 -10.90
N GLN A 77 -2.24 19.79 -9.71
CA GLN A 77 -3.38 20.48 -9.13
C GLN A 77 -2.98 21.56 -8.11
N ASN A 78 -1.68 21.80 -7.91
CA ASN A 78 -1.10 22.67 -6.88
C ASN A 78 -1.78 22.48 -5.52
N LEU A 79 -2.09 21.23 -5.18
CA LEU A 79 -2.79 20.89 -3.95
C LEU A 79 -1.78 20.87 -2.81
N ILE A 80 -2.11 21.61 -1.75
CA ILE A 80 -1.35 21.65 -0.49
C ILE A 80 0.14 21.98 -0.72
N PRO A 81 0.46 23.17 -1.26
CA PRO A 81 1.83 23.52 -1.69
C PRO A 81 2.85 23.36 -0.56
N ASP A 82 2.47 23.75 0.66
CA ASP A 82 3.36 23.76 1.82
C ASP A 82 3.65 22.36 2.39
N MET A 83 2.77 21.37 2.16
CA MET A 83 2.95 20.00 2.67
C MET A 83 3.21 18.96 1.57
N ARG A 84 3.30 19.37 0.29
CA ARG A 84 3.47 18.46 -0.85
C ARG A 84 4.64 17.50 -0.66
N GLY A 85 5.78 18.01 -0.21
CA GLY A 85 6.97 17.19 0.04
C GLY A 85 6.76 16.15 1.14
N ASN A 86 6.05 16.49 2.21
CA ASN A 86 5.77 15.54 3.29
C ASN A 86 4.76 14.48 2.88
N ILE A 87 3.72 14.86 2.12
CA ILE A 87 2.75 13.90 1.57
C ILE A 87 3.43 12.94 0.62
N LEU A 88 4.27 13.45 -0.30
CA LEU A 88 5.00 12.61 -1.25
C LEU A 88 5.90 11.62 -0.51
N GLN A 89 6.66 12.10 0.47
CA GLN A 89 7.53 11.24 1.28
C GLN A 89 6.75 10.15 2.02
N LEU A 90 5.56 10.48 2.56
CA LEU A 90 4.70 9.51 3.22
C LEU A 90 4.22 8.44 2.23
N VAL A 91 3.75 8.85 1.05
CA VAL A 91 3.26 7.95 -0.01
C VAL A 91 4.39 7.04 -0.53
N GLU A 92 5.60 7.57 -0.72
CA GLU A 92 6.79 6.77 -1.06
C GLU A 92 7.14 5.74 0.02
N ASN A 93 7.04 6.12 1.30
CA ASN A 93 7.31 5.20 2.40
C ASN A 93 6.26 4.08 2.50
N LEU A 94 4.99 4.38 2.20
CA LEU A 94 3.93 3.39 2.13
C LEU A 94 4.18 2.38 0.99
N ASP A 95 4.54 2.86 -0.20
CA ASP A 95 4.88 2.01 -1.35
C ASP A 95 6.12 1.14 -1.06
N ARG A 96 7.13 1.71 -0.39
CA ARG A 96 8.33 0.97 0.00
C ARG A 96 8.01 -0.26 0.86
N VAL A 97 6.99 -0.19 1.72
CA VAL A 97 6.57 -1.35 2.53
C VAL A 97 6.05 -2.47 1.64
N ILE A 98 5.27 -2.16 0.61
CA ILE A 98 4.79 -3.13 -0.38
C ILE A 98 5.98 -3.76 -1.13
N ASN A 99 6.96 -2.96 -1.52
CA ASN A 99 8.15 -3.44 -2.23
C ASN A 99 8.96 -4.42 -1.38
N LEU A 100 9.06 -4.19 -0.07
CA LEU A 100 9.75 -5.12 0.84
C LEU A 100 9.06 -6.50 0.90
N PHE A 101 7.73 -6.56 0.88
CA PHE A 101 7.00 -7.83 0.82
C PHE A 101 7.28 -8.58 -0.52
N ASP A 102 7.26 -7.86 -1.64
CA ASP A 102 7.60 -8.41 -2.96
C ASP A 102 9.03 -8.96 -2.99
N GLU A 103 10.00 -8.18 -2.50
CA GLU A 103 11.41 -8.59 -2.44
C GLU A 103 11.60 -9.88 -1.63
N VAL A 104 10.97 -9.99 -0.46
CA VAL A 104 11.08 -11.19 0.38
C VAL A 104 10.43 -12.38 -0.30
N ALA A 105 9.21 -12.25 -0.84
CA ALA A 105 8.57 -13.33 -1.58
C ALA A 105 9.40 -13.78 -2.79
N HIS A 106 10.02 -12.83 -3.49
CA HIS A 106 10.88 -13.13 -4.62
C HIS A 106 12.16 -13.89 -4.21
N LYS A 107 12.78 -13.53 -3.08
CA LYS A 107 13.93 -14.25 -2.53
C LYS A 107 13.60 -15.70 -2.20
N PHE A 108 12.46 -15.96 -1.56
CA PHE A 108 11.99 -17.32 -1.30
C PHE A 108 11.84 -18.13 -2.61
N TYR A 109 11.37 -17.51 -3.69
CA TYR A 109 11.25 -18.15 -5.00
C TYR A 109 12.59 -18.50 -5.64
N ILE A 110 13.58 -17.60 -5.58
CA ILE A 110 14.90 -17.77 -6.20
C ILE A 110 15.81 -18.67 -5.35
N GLU A 111 16.01 -18.28 -4.10
CA GLU A 111 17.02 -18.84 -3.20
C GLU A 111 16.58 -20.20 -2.64
N GLN A 112 15.28 -20.46 -2.62
CA GLN A 112 14.68 -21.70 -2.11
C GLN A 112 15.25 -22.10 -0.74
N PRO A 113 15.18 -21.22 0.28
CA PRO A 113 15.73 -21.50 1.59
C PRO A 113 15.12 -22.78 2.18
N ASP A 114 15.98 -23.64 2.71
CA ASP A 114 15.59 -24.82 3.47
C ASP A 114 15.39 -24.42 4.93
N ILE A 115 14.13 -24.21 5.31
CA ILE A 115 13.74 -23.80 6.66
C ILE A 115 13.43 -25.07 7.46
N PRO A 116 14.08 -25.32 8.60
CA PRO A 116 13.75 -26.44 9.49
C PRO A 116 12.35 -26.29 10.11
N GLU A 117 11.63 -27.41 10.22
CA GLU A 117 10.25 -27.44 10.75
C GLU A 117 10.11 -26.88 12.17
N CYS A 118 11.16 -26.98 13.00
CA CYS A 118 11.17 -26.42 14.35
C CYS A 118 11.07 -24.88 14.41
N TYR A 119 11.21 -24.20 13.27
CA TYR A 119 11.09 -22.75 13.14
C TYR A 119 9.78 -22.29 12.45
N TYR A 120 8.92 -23.21 12.02
CA TYR A 120 7.74 -22.86 11.23
C TYR A 120 6.78 -21.94 12.02
N GLU A 121 6.46 -22.30 13.26
CA GLU A 121 5.55 -21.53 14.12
C GLU A 121 6.10 -20.12 14.43
N GLN A 122 7.40 -20.01 14.69
CA GLN A 122 8.05 -18.74 14.97
C GLN A 122 8.07 -17.84 13.72
N LEU A 123 8.32 -18.42 12.54
CA LEU A 123 8.27 -17.66 11.30
C LEU A 123 6.86 -17.19 10.97
N GLN A 124 5.85 -18.05 11.15
CA GLN A 124 4.44 -17.68 10.95
C GLN A 124 4.03 -16.56 11.92
N THR A 125 4.45 -16.65 13.19
CA THR A 125 4.21 -15.60 14.19
C THR A 125 4.87 -14.28 13.79
N LEU A 126 6.12 -14.32 13.32
CA LEU A 126 6.83 -13.13 12.85
C LEU A 126 6.11 -12.49 11.66
N VAL A 127 5.71 -13.30 10.67
CA VAL A 127 4.99 -12.81 9.48
C VAL A 127 3.64 -12.20 9.86
N GLN A 128 2.92 -12.81 10.80
CA GLN A 128 1.68 -12.25 11.33
C GLN A 128 1.92 -10.88 11.97
N GLN A 129 2.92 -10.75 12.85
CA GLN A 129 3.23 -9.48 13.51
C GLN A 129 3.66 -8.37 12.52
N VAL A 130 4.47 -8.71 11.52
CA VAL A 130 4.89 -7.76 10.47
C VAL A 130 3.69 -7.31 9.64
N SER A 131 2.81 -8.25 9.26
CA SER A 131 1.57 -7.94 8.53
C SER A 131 0.63 -7.05 9.34
N ASP A 132 0.42 -7.34 10.64
CA ASP A 132 -0.43 -6.52 11.51
C ASP A 132 0.14 -5.10 11.69
N CYS A 133 1.46 -4.96 11.75
CA CYS A 133 2.11 -3.65 11.79
C CYS A 133 1.84 -2.84 10.51
N ALA A 134 1.99 -3.47 9.34
CA ALA A 134 1.73 -2.82 8.06
C ALA A 134 0.24 -2.46 7.87
N GLU A 135 -0.69 -3.33 8.29
CA GLU A 135 -2.14 -3.05 8.29
C GLU A 135 -2.48 -1.86 9.20
N ASN A 136 -1.97 -1.83 10.43
CA ASN A 136 -2.19 -0.72 11.36
C ASN A 136 -1.58 0.60 10.86
N MET A 137 -0.41 0.54 10.20
CA MET A 137 0.19 1.69 9.54
C MET A 137 -0.72 2.23 8.42
N ALA A 138 -1.28 1.35 7.59
CA ALA A 138 -2.20 1.75 6.52
C ALA A 138 -3.48 2.39 7.08
N ILE A 139 -4.07 1.81 8.12
CA ILE A 139 -5.26 2.35 8.79
C ILE A 139 -4.98 3.74 9.39
N SER A 140 -3.85 3.88 10.09
CA SER A 140 -3.47 5.15 10.74
C SER A 140 -3.19 6.24 9.70
N SER A 141 -2.48 5.89 8.62
CA SER A 141 -2.21 6.81 7.52
C SER A 141 -3.49 7.22 6.79
N ARG A 142 -4.42 6.29 6.57
CA ARG A 142 -5.74 6.58 5.99
C ARG A 142 -6.52 7.60 6.83
N ALA A 143 -6.55 7.43 8.16
CA ALA A 143 -7.22 8.38 9.06
C ALA A 143 -6.62 9.80 8.92
N PHE A 144 -5.29 9.90 8.91
CA PHE A 144 -4.58 11.18 8.71
C PHE A 144 -4.98 11.86 7.39
N PHE A 145 -5.02 11.13 6.28
CA PHE A 145 -5.37 11.71 4.98
C PHE A 145 -6.83 12.18 4.90
N ARG A 146 -7.77 11.46 5.51
CA ARG A 146 -9.18 11.87 5.60
C ARG A 146 -9.35 13.16 6.39
N ASP A 147 -8.66 13.29 7.51
CA ASP A 147 -8.71 14.50 8.34
C ASP A 147 -8.05 15.70 7.65
N LEU A 148 -6.90 15.50 6.99
CA LEU A 148 -6.23 16.55 6.21
C LEU A 148 -7.12 17.11 5.09
N VAL A 149 -7.79 16.23 4.35
CA VAL A 149 -8.73 16.63 3.28
C VAL A 149 -9.88 17.44 3.89
N THR A 150 -10.42 16.97 5.01
CA THR A 150 -11.53 17.63 5.72
C THR A 150 -11.15 19.03 6.24
N LEU A 151 -10.00 19.19 6.89
CA LEU A 151 -9.55 20.48 7.44
C LEU A 151 -9.35 21.56 6.36
N ARG A 152 -8.80 21.17 5.21
CA ARG A 152 -8.60 22.09 4.09
C ARG A 152 -9.93 22.58 3.51
N ASP A 153 -10.97 21.75 3.56
CA ASP A 153 -12.31 22.14 3.11
C ASP A 153 -12.96 23.20 4.03
N TYR A 154 -12.55 23.28 5.30
CA TYR A 154 -12.97 24.34 6.22
C TYR A 154 -12.14 25.64 6.08
N SER A 155 -10.85 25.54 5.81
CA SER A 155 -9.96 26.72 5.72
C SER A 155 -10.29 27.68 4.56
N LYS A 156 -11.06 27.24 3.54
CA LYS A 156 -11.51 28.10 2.42
C LYS A 156 -12.84 28.81 2.67
N LYS A 157 -13.43 28.66 3.87
CA LYS A 157 -14.76 29.19 4.22
C LYS A 157 -14.72 30.45 5.10
N VAL A 158 -13.53 30.97 5.40
CA VAL A 158 -13.32 32.22 6.16
C VAL A 158 -12.71 33.27 5.24
#